data_AF-A0A8T1S3T8-F1
#
_entry.id   AF-A0A8T1S3T8-F1
#
_cell.length_a   1.000
_cell.length_b   1.000
_cell.length_c   1.000
_cell.angle_alpha   90.00
_cell.angle_beta   90.00
_cell.angle_gamma   90.00
#
_symmetry.space_group_name_H-M   'P 1'
#
loop_
_entity.id
_entity.type
_entity.pdbx_description
1 polymer ?
#
loop_
_entity_poly.entity_id
_entity_poly.type
_entity_poly.pdbx_seq_one_letter_code
_entity_poly.pdbx_strand_id
1 'polypeptide(L)'
;MRNGDFLPTRLQAQQDAVNIVCHSKTRSNPENNVGLITLANNCEVLTTLTPDTGRILSKLHTVQPKGKITFCTGIRVAHLALKHRQGKNHKMRIIAFVGSPVEDNEKD
;
A
#
# COMPACT_ATOMS: atom_id res chain seq x y z
N MET A 1 13.13 -5.58 -1.03
CA MET A 1 12.24 -6.67 -1.49
C MET A 1 12.78 -7.34 -2.75
N ARG A 2 14.09 -7.63 -2.80
CA ARG A 2 14.73 -8.39 -3.89
C ARG A 2 15.23 -9.75 -3.41
N ASN A 3 14.88 -10.12 -2.18
CA ASN A 3 15.30 -11.35 -1.58
C ASN A 3 14.48 -12.49 -2.21
N GLY A 4 15.15 -13.61 -2.48
CA GLY A 4 14.53 -14.84 -2.99
C GLY A 4 13.99 -15.73 -1.86
N ASP A 5 13.62 -15.14 -0.73
CA ASP A 5 13.11 -15.85 0.44
C ASP A 5 11.65 -16.32 0.26
N PHE A 6 10.93 -15.72 -0.70
CA PHE A 6 9.62 -16.18 -1.16
C PHE A 6 9.70 -16.56 -2.63
N LEU A 7 9.12 -17.71 -2.98
CA LEU A 7 8.97 -18.19 -4.35
C LEU A 7 7.78 -17.46 -5.02
N PRO A 8 7.87 -17.07 -6.30
CA PRO A 8 9.06 -17.04 -7.17
C PRO A 8 10.01 -15.86 -6.86
N THR A 9 9.47 -14.70 -6.46
CA THR A 9 10.23 -13.58 -5.92
C THR A 9 9.42 -12.88 -4.83
N ARG A 10 10.06 -12.27 -3.82
CA ARG A 10 9.36 -11.53 -2.76
C ARG A 10 8.46 -10.41 -3.32
N LEU A 11 8.83 -9.80 -4.45
CA LEU A 11 8.01 -8.78 -5.10
C LEU A 11 6.72 -9.37 -5.68
N GLN A 12 6.79 -10.50 -6.39
CA GLN A 12 5.59 -11.18 -6.93
C GLN A 12 4.70 -11.69 -5.80
N ALA A 13 5.28 -12.31 -4.77
CA ALA A 13 4.51 -12.75 -3.61
C ALA A 13 3.76 -11.59 -2.93
N GLN A 14 4.37 -10.40 -2.86
CA GLN A 14 3.70 -9.21 -2.36
C GLN A 14 2.60 -8.71 -3.30
N GLN A 15 2.81 -8.78 -4.62
CA GLN A 15 1.77 -8.44 -5.60
C GLN A 15 0.53 -9.31 -5.43
N ASP A 16 0.73 -10.61 -5.25
CA ASP A 16 -0.35 -11.57 -5.01
C ASP A 16 -1.05 -11.30 -3.67
N ALA A 17 -0.29 -11.03 -2.61
CA ALA A 17 -0.85 -10.70 -1.30
C ALA A 17 -1.72 -9.43 -1.35
N VAL A 18 -1.25 -8.37 -2.01
CA VAL A 18 -2.02 -7.14 -2.20
C VAL A 18 -3.28 -7.44 -3.01
N ASN A 19 -3.18 -8.26 -4.05
CA ASN A 19 -4.31 -8.63 -4.89
C ASN A 19 -5.41 -9.36 -4.08
N ILE A 20 -5.02 -10.33 -3.26
CA ILE A 20 -5.94 -11.08 -2.38
C ILE A 20 -6.61 -10.14 -1.38
N VAL A 21 -5.85 -9.22 -0.76
CA VAL A 21 -6.39 -8.26 0.21
C VAL A 21 -7.39 -7.32 -0.45
N CYS A 22 -7.05 -6.74 -1.61
CA CYS A 22 -7.94 -5.88 -2.38
C CYS A 22 -9.26 -6.60 -2.68
N HIS A 23 -9.18 -7.79 -3.29
CA HIS A 23 -10.36 -8.58 -3.63
C HIS A 23 -11.17 -9.00 -2.41
N SER A 24 -10.52 -9.40 -1.31
CA SER A 24 -11.20 -9.74 -0.06
C SER A 24 -12.01 -8.56 0.47
N LYS A 25 -11.45 -7.35 0.43
CA LYS A 25 -12.14 -6.14 0.92
C LYS A 25 -13.23 -5.66 -0.02
N THR A 26 -13.02 -5.69 -1.33
CA THR A 26 -14.06 -5.32 -2.31
C THR A 26 -15.24 -6.30 -2.27
N ARG A 27 -14.99 -7.61 -2.10
CA ARG A 27 -16.07 -8.60 -1.92
C ARG A 27 -16.81 -8.46 -0.60
N SER A 28 -16.13 -8.00 0.45
CA SER A 28 -16.75 -7.82 1.77
C SER A 28 -17.77 -6.67 1.77
N ASN A 29 -17.44 -5.56 1.09
CA ASN A 29 -18.38 -4.46 0.81
C ASN A 29 -18.00 -3.80 -0.53
N PRO A 30 -18.93 -3.71 -1.49
CA PRO A 30 -18.65 -3.13 -2.80
C PRO A 30 -18.36 -1.62 -2.75
N GLU A 31 -18.75 -0.92 -1.68
CA GLU A 31 -18.44 0.50 -1.45
C GLU A 31 -17.03 0.74 -0.90
N ASN A 32 -16.26 -0.32 -0.65
CA ASN A 32 -14.90 -0.19 -0.17
C ASN A 32 -14.00 0.37 -1.27
N ASN A 33 -13.35 1.48 -0.96
CA ASN A 33 -12.31 2.06 -1.80
C ASN A 33 -10.94 1.62 -1.29
N VAL A 34 -10.06 1.24 -2.21
CA VAL A 34 -8.68 0.87 -1.91
C VAL A 34 -7.75 1.87 -2.59
N GLY A 35 -6.67 2.24 -1.90
CA GLY A 35 -5.63 3.11 -2.42
C GLY A 35 -4.27 2.42 -2.34
N LEU A 36 -3.34 2.88 -3.17
CA LEU A 36 -1.97 2.36 -3.20
C LEU A 36 -0.98 3.51 -3.01
N ILE A 37 -0.09 3.36 -2.03
CA ILE A 37 0.94 4.32 -1.66
C ILE A 37 2.27 3.59 -1.57
N THR A 38 3.35 4.20 -2.04
CA THR A 38 4.70 3.68 -1.82
C THR A 38 5.28 4.25 -0.53
N LEU A 39 6.05 3.44 0.20
CA LEU A 39 6.79 3.86 1.40
C LEU A 39 8.27 4.10 1.11
N ALA A 40 8.68 4.02 -0.17
CA ALA A 40 10.07 4.19 -0.57
C ALA A 40 10.38 5.66 -0.89
N ASN A 41 11.56 6.11 -0.48
CA ASN A 41 12.07 7.48 -0.68
C ASN A 41 11.09 8.56 -0.20
N ASN A 42 10.35 9.17 -1.13
CA ASN A 42 9.50 10.35 -0.94
C ASN A 42 8.01 10.05 -0.76
N CYS A 43 7.63 8.80 -0.47
CA CYS A 43 6.26 8.40 -0.18
C CYS A 43 5.21 8.98 -1.14
N GLU A 44 5.10 8.39 -2.33
CA GLU A 44 4.18 8.85 -3.37
C GLU A 44 2.85 8.09 -3.36
N VAL A 45 1.77 8.79 -3.70
CA VAL A 45 0.45 8.19 -3.90
C VAL A 45 0.37 7.71 -5.35
N LEU A 46 0.48 6.39 -5.57
CA LEU A 46 0.43 5.78 -6.90
C LEU A 46 -1.00 5.72 -7.45
N THR A 47 -1.95 5.41 -6.55
CA THR A 47 -3.38 5.33 -6.87
C THR A 47 -4.16 5.87 -5.69
N THR A 48 -4.99 6.88 -5.94
CA THR A 48 -5.95 7.39 -4.95
C THR A 48 -7.03 6.36 -4.63
N LEU A 49 -7.84 6.61 -3.60
CA LEU A 49 -8.95 5.75 -3.22
C LEU A 49 -9.87 5.50 -4.42
N THR A 50 -9.94 4.25 -4.88
CA THR A 50 -10.74 3.81 -6.02
C THR A 50 -11.38 2.44 -5.71
N PRO A 51 -12.59 2.16 -6.21
CA PRO A 51 -13.17 0.83 -6.15
C PRO A 51 -12.57 -0.11 -7.22
N ASP A 52 -11.93 0.44 -8.25
CA ASP A 52 -11.33 -0.31 -9.34
C ASP A 52 -9.99 -0.97 -8.93
N THR A 53 -10.04 -2.29 -8.73
CA THR A 53 -8.87 -3.11 -8.42
C THR A 53 -7.92 -3.25 -9.60
N GLY A 54 -8.39 -3.12 -10.84
CA GLY A 54 -7.58 -3.22 -12.04
C GLY A 54 -6.52 -2.13 -12.10
N ARG A 55 -6.92 -0.88 -11.85
CA ARG A 55 -5.99 0.26 -11.80
C ARG A 55 -4.89 0.10 -10.74
N ILE A 56 -5.22 -0.50 -9.60
CA ILE A 56 -4.25 -0.79 -8.53
C ILE A 56 -3.24 -1.83 -9.02
N LEU A 57 -3.72 -2.91 -9.64
CA LEU A 57 -2.87 -3.98 -10.16
C LEU A 57 -1.89 -3.47 -11.21
N SER A 58 -2.38 -2.71 -12.19
CA SER A 58 -1.54 -2.17 -13.27
C SER A 58 -0.41 -1.29 -12.72
N LYS A 59 -0.69 -0.45 -11.71
CA LYS A 59 0.34 0.36 -11.05
C LYS A 59 1.30 -0.51 -10.25
N LEU A 60 0.81 -1.50 -9.52
CA LEU A 60 1.63 -2.40 -8.71
C LEU A 60 2.63 -3.22 -9.55
N HIS A 61 2.27 -3.62 -10.77
CA HIS A 61 3.18 -4.30 -11.70
C HIS A 61 4.33 -3.41 -12.19
N THR A 62 4.12 -2.09 -12.24
CA THR A 62 5.18 -1.13 -12.62
C THR A 62 6.11 -0.74 -11.48
N VAL A 63 5.77 -1.10 -10.24
CA VAL A 63 6.57 -0.74 -9.06
C VAL A 63 7.87 -1.55 -9.06
N GLN A 64 8.98 -0.83 -8.94
CA GLN A 64 10.30 -1.44 -8.76
C GLN A 64 10.75 -1.30 -7.31
N PRO A 65 11.34 -2.35 -6.70
CA PRO A 65 11.91 -2.27 -5.37
C PRO A 65 13.23 -1.47 -5.44
N LYS A 66 13.13 -0.15 -5.26
CA LYS A 66 14.24 0.81 -5.21
C LYS A 66 13.99 1.80 -4.07
N GLY A 67 15.07 2.33 -3.51
CA GLY A 67 15.00 3.31 -2.43
C GLY A 67 15.03 2.73 -1.02
N LYS A 68 15.06 3.63 -0.04
CA LYS A 68 15.01 3.31 1.40
C LYS A 68 13.59 3.52 1.92
N ILE A 69 13.17 2.71 2.90
CA ILE A 69 11.86 2.88 3.55
C ILE A 69 11.88 4.12 4.45
N THR A 70 10.83 4.93 4.39
CA THR A 70 10.56 6.04 5.31
C THR A 70 9.19 5.82 5.95
N PHE A 71 9.17 5.17 7.12
CA PHE A 71 7.92 4.65 7.69
C PHE A 71 7.07 5.78 8.28
N CYS A 72 7.64 6.67 9.11
CA CYS A 72 6.88 7.75 9.73
C CYS A 72 6.25 8.70 8.70
N THR A 73 7.01 9.11 7.68
CA THR A 73 6.50 9.93 6.58
C THR A 73 5.39 9.21 5.82
N GLY A 74 5.55 7.93 5.52
CA GLY A 74 4.56 7.15 4.79
C GLY A 74 3.24 7.01 5.51
N ILE A 75 3.26 6.83 6.84
CA ILE A 75 2.04 6.81 7.65
C ILE A 75 1.34 8.19 7.67
N ARG A 76 2.10 9.28 7.80
CA ARG A 76 1.55 10.65 7.76
C ARG A 76 0.86 10.94 6.42
N VAL A 77 1.51 10.57 5.30
CA VAL A 77 0.93 10.69 3.94
C VAL A 77 -0.30 9.82 3.77
N ALA A 78 -0.26 8.56 4.24
CA ALA A 78 -1.42 7.67 4.18
C ALA A 78 -2.62 8.21 4.96
N HIS A 79 -2.38 8.78 6.14
CA HIS A 79 -3.43 9.43 6.92
C HIS A 79 -4.02 10.65 6.20
N LEU A 80 -3.17 11.46 5.54
CA LEU A 80 -3.64 12.59 4.73
C LEU A 80 -4.46 12.13 3.53
N ALA A 81 -4.06 11.05 2.85
CA ALA A 81 -4.82 10.48 1.75
C ALA A 81 -6.20 9.97 2.20
N LEU A 82 -6.30 9.40 3.40
CA LEU A 82 -7.58 8.95 3.98
C LEU A 82 -8.49 10.11 4.38
N LYS A 83 -7.95 11.29 4.72
CA LYS A 83 -8.77 12.49 4.98
C LYS A 83 -9.49 13.01 3.73
N HIS A 84 -8.93 12.81 2.54
CA HIS A 84 -9.51 13.25 1.26
C HIS A 84 -10.53 12.27 0.65
N ARG A 85 -11.08 11.36 1.45
CA ARG A 85 -12.11 10.41 0.99
C ARG A 85 -13.48 11.08 0.85
N GLN A 86 -14.29 10.58 -0.08
CA GLN A 86 -15.66 11.06 -0.26
C GLN A 86 -16.61 10.60 0.85
N GLY A 87 -16.48 9.35 1.32
CA GLY A 87 -17.32 8.80 2.40
C GLY A 87 -16.73 9.05 3.79
N LYS A 88 -17.26 10.02 4.55
CA LYS A 88 -16.83 10.27 5.94
C LYS A 88 -17.18 9.12 6.91
N ASN A 89 -18.19 8.31 6.56
CA ASN A 89 -18.67 7.18 7.37
C ASN A 89 -17.76 5.94 7.30
N HIS A 90 -16.83 5.89 6.35
CA HIS A 90 -15.97 4.71 6.19
C HIS A 90 -14.97 4.62 7.35
N LYS A 91 -14.62 3.42 7.80
CA LYS A 91 -13.57 3.26 8.82
C LYS A 91 -12.19 3.46 8.17
N MET A 92 -11.35 4.32 8.75
CA MET A 92 -9.96 4.45 8.30
C MET A 92 -9.19 3.18 8.68
N ARG A 93 -8.53 2.57 7.70
CA ARG A 93 -7.69 1.39 7.91
C ARG A 93 -6.47 1.49 7.00
N ILE A 94 -5.30 1.28 7.58
CA ILE A 94 -4.02 1.25 6.87
C ILE A 94 -3.50 -0.18 6.94
N ILE A 95 -3.05 -0.72 5.81
CA ILE A 95 -2.38 -2.01 5.72
C ILE A 95 -0.98 -1.71 5.19
N ALA A 96 0.03 -1.85 6.06
CA ALA A 96 1.42 -1.55 5.71
C ALA A 96 2.19 -2.86 5.51
N PHE A 97 2.86 -2.97 4.37
CA PHE A 97 3.78 -4.07 4.07
C PHE A 97 5.21 -3.61 4.36
N VAL A 98 5.81 -4.12 5.45
CA VAL A 98 7.17 -3.79 5.86
C VAL A 98 8.08 -4.98 5.55
N GLY A 99 9.15 -4.73 4.80
CA GLY A 99 10.06 -5.78 4.34
C GLY A 99 11.54 -5.40 4.44
N SER A 100 11.85 -4.36 5.21
CA SER A 100 13.19 -3.84 5.50
C SER A 100 13.22 -3.28 6.92
N PRO A 101 14.41 -3.20 7.55
CA PRO A 101 14.55 -2.54 8.84
C PRO A 101 14.04 -1.10 8.78
N VAL A 102 13.31 -0.68 9.80
CA VAL A 102 12.83 0.69 9.98
C VAL A 102 13.82 1.39 10.90
N GLU A 103 14.40 2.49 10.46
CA GLU A 103 15.36 3.30 11.23
C GLU A 103 14.70 4.51 11.91
N ASP A 104 13.37 4.63 11.82
CA ASP A 104 12.62 5.68 12.50
C ASP A 104 12.74 5.51 14.03
N ASN A 105 13.02 6.61 14.75
CA ASN A 105 13.10 6.61 16.20
C ASN A 105 11.71 6.43 16.82
N GLU A 106 11.63 5.69 17.92
CA GLU A 106 10.38 5.38 18.67
C GLU A 106 9.63 6.63 19.20
N LYS A 107 10.21 7.83 19.05
CA LYS A 107 9.70 9.12 19.55
C LYS A 107 9.16 10.06 18.45
N ASP A 108 9.24 9.69 17.17
CA ASP A 108 8.82 10.51 16.00
C ASP A 108 7.61 9.92 15.24
#